data_AF-A0A651GYW6-F1
#
_entry.id   AF-A0A651GYW6-F1
#
_cell.length_a   1.000
_cell.length_b   1.000
_cell.length_c   1.000
_cell.angle_alpha   90.00
_cell.angle_beta   90.00
_cell.angle_gamma   90.00
#
_symmetry.space_group_name_H-M   'P 1'
#
loop_
_entity.id
_entity.type
_entity.pdbx_description
1 polymer ?
#
loop_
_entity_poly.entity_id
_entity_poly.type
_entity_poly.pdbx_seq_one_letter_code
_entity_poly.pdbx_strand_id
1 'polypeptide(L)'
;MTFQRLLLPAFMVLAMLVSPYIMAQDGQDEKRVIIRTDYGDMIVKLYDDTPQHRDNFLKLVGEGFYDGLLFHRVISGFMIQGGDPDSKNAPDGAALGTGGMDYRVPAEIVPGRYHKKGALAAARQSDQVNPAKESSGCQFYIVQGRETP
;
A
#
# COMPACT_ATOMS: atom_id res chain seq x y z
N MET A 1 -34.85 -73.23 -44.16
CA MET A 1 -35.25 -71.84 -43.86
C MET A 1 -34.12 -71.18 -43.09
N THR A 2 -33.76 -70.00 -43.52
CA THR A 2 -32.37 -69.55 -43.74
C THR A 2 -31.74 -68.86 -42.52
N PHE A 3 -30.44 -69.12 -42.32
CA PHE A 3 -29.51 -68.37 -41.46
C PHE A 3 -29.33 -66.93 -41.98
N GLN A 4 -29.20 -65.94 -41.08
CA GLN A 4 -28.36 -64.74 -41.35
C GLN A 4 -27.86 -64.12 -40.03
N ARG A 5 -26.53 -64.03 -39.91
CA ARG A 5 -25.74 -63.29 -38.91
C ARG A 5 -25.62 -61.80 -39.31
N LEU A 6 -25.45 -60.88 -38.36
CA LEU A 6 -24.55 -59.68 -38.42
C LEU A 6 -24.71 -58.84 -37.12
N LEU A 7 -23.75 -58.87 -36.19
CA LEU A 7 -22.65 -57.89 -35.97
C LEU A 7 -23.09 -56.48 -35.51
N LEU A 8 -22.70 -56.13 -34.28
CA LEU A 8 -22.63 -54.76 -33.73
C LEU A 8 -21.59 -53.90 -34.47
N PRO A 9 -21.70 -52.57 -34.34
CA PRO A 9 -20.53 -51.81 -33.91
C PRO A 9 -20.81 -50.83 -32.77
N ALA A 10 -19.81 -50.72 -31.89
CA ALA A 10 -19.63 -49.67 -30.90
C ALA A 10 -19.40 -48.30 -31.58
N PHE A 11 -19.82 -47.21 -30.95
CA PHE A 11 -19.15 -45.88 -30.85
C PHE A 11 -20.09 -44.96 -30.04
N MET A 12 -19.79 -44.69 -28.77
CA MET A 12 -19.04 -43.51 -28.29
C MET A 12 -19.96 -42.31 -27.97
N VAL A 13 -19.55 -41.54 -26.95
CA VAL A 13 -20.00 -40.19 -26.50
C VAL A 13 -20.67 -40.28 -25.13
N LEU A 14 -20.25 -39.58 -24.07
CA LEU A 14 -19.07 -38.77 -23.74
C LEU A 14 -19.28 -38.47 -22.24
N ALA A 15 -18.35 -38.85 -21.37
CA ALA A 15 -18.39 -38.45 -19.97
C ALA A 15 -18.19 -36.93 -19.87
N MET A 16 -19.26 -36.16 -19.64
CA MET A 16 -19.13 -34.75 -19.30
C MET A 16 -18.68 -34.62 -17.85
N LEU A 17 -17.37 -34.52 -17.72
CA LEU A 17 -16.65 -33.94 -16.58
C LEU A 17 -17.23 -32.56 -16.28
N VAL A 18 -18.03 -32.44 -15.22
CA VAL A 18 -18.29 -31.12 -14.63
C VAL A 18 -17.01 -30.75 -13.89
N SER A 19 -16.10 -30.11 -14.63
CA SER A 19 -14.89 -29.49 -14.09
C SER A 19 -15.28 -28.54 -12.95
N PRO A 20 -14.59 -28.57 -11.79
CA PRO A 20 -14.81 -27.57 -10.76
C PRO A 20 -14.35 -26.22 -11.32
N TYR A 21 -15.30 -25.35 -11.65
CA TYR A 21 -15.01 -23.94 -11.85
C TYR A 21 -14.53 -23.38 -10.51
N ILE A 22 -13.21 -23.36 -10.33
CA ILE A 22 -12.55 -22.46 -9.40
C ILE A 22 -12.85 -21.05 -9.90
N MET A 23 -13.83 -20.40 -9.29
CA MET A 23 -13.90 -18.95 -9.27
C MET A 23 -13.21 -18.50 -8.00
N ALA A 24 -11.89 -18.42 -8.05
CA ALA A 24 -11.16 -17.57 -7.13
C ALA A 24 -11.52 -16.12 -7.51
N GLN A 25 -12.51 -15.55 -6.82
CA GLN A 25 -12.64 -14.10 -6.79
C GLN A 25 -11.47 -13.59 -5.93
N ASP A 26 -10.36 -13.23 -6.56
CA ASP A 26 -9.32 -12.43 -5.90
C ASP A 26 -9.79 -10.97 -5.85
N GLY A 27 -10.86 -10.75 -5.07
CA GLY A 27 -11.30 -9.44 -4.66
C GLY A 27 -10.59 -9.08 -3.38
N GLN A 28 -9.29 -8.76 -3.46
CA GLN A 28 -8.64 -8.09 -2.33
C GLN A 28 -9.30 -6.72 -2.20
N ASP A 29 -10.06 -6.52 -1.12
CA ASP A 29 -10.66 -5.22 -0.80
C ASP A 29 -9.55 -4.17 -0.76
N GLU A 30 -9.66 -3.17 -1.62
CA GLU A 30 -8.65 -2.12 -1.74
C GLU A 30 -8.58 -1.32 -0.42
N LYS A 31 -7.48 -1.48 0.31
CA LYS A 31 -7.25 -0.76 1.56
C LYS A 31 -7.04 0.72 1.28
N ARG A 32 -7.99 1.53 1.75
CA ARG A 32 -7.97 2.99 1.63
C ARG A 32 -8.06 3.65 2.99
N VAL A 33 -7.43 4.80 3.10
CA VAL A 33 -7.52 5.69 4.27
C VAL A 33 -7.72 7.12 3.78
N ILE A 34 -8.42 7.92 4.59
CA ILE A 34 -8.67 9.34 4.31
C ILE A 34 -7.78 10.16 5.23
N ILE A 35 -6.93 11.00 4.66
CA ILE A 35 -6.16 12.01 5.38
C ILE A 35 -6.96 13.30 5.31
N ARG A 36 -7.57 13.69 6.42
CA ARG A 36 -8.37 14.92 6.55
C ARG A 36 -7.51 16.07 7.03
N THR A 37 -7.60 17.20 6.35
CA THR A 37 -6.88 18.43 6.69
C THR A 37 -7.81 19.63 6.59
N ASP A 38 -7.39 20.77 7.13
CA ASP A 38 -8.11 22.04 6.97
C ASP A 38 -8.18 22.52 5.50
N TYR A 39 -7.36 21.93 4.63
CA TYR A 39 -7.30 22.22 3.19
C TYR A 39 -8.08 21.21 2.33
N GLY A 40 -8.72 20.22 2.96
CA GLY A 40 -9.50 19.19 2.30
C GLY A 40 -9.04 17.76 2.59
N ASP A 41 -9.75 16.82 1.98
CA ASP A 41 -9.57 15.38 2.16
C ASP A 41 -8.69 14.79 1.06
N MET A 42 -7.74 13.92 1.43
CA MET A 42 -6.96 13.09 0.51
C MET A 42 -7.29 11.62 0.74
N ILE A 43 -7.74 10.93 -0.30
CA ILE A 43 -7.95 9.47 -0.26
C ILE A 43 -6.68 8.80 -0.76
N VAL A 44 -6.07 7.96 0.07
CA VAL A 44 -4.86 7.23 -0.30
C VAL A 44 -5.12 5.72 -0.29
N LYS A 45 -4.69 5.08 -1.37
CA LYS A 45 -4.66 3.61 -1.51
C LYS A 45 -3.37 3.09 -0.90
N LEU A 46 -3.47 2.03 -0.10
CA LEU A 46 -2.33 1.29 0.42
C LEU A 46 -2.16 0.02 -0.41
N TYR A 47 -0.92 -0.26 -0.84
CA TYR A 47 -0.65 -1.45 -1.64
C TYR A 47 -0.45 -2.69 -0.76
N ASP A 48 -0.94 -3.83 -1.23
CA ASP A 48 -0.80 -5.11 -0.51
C ASP A 48 0.58 -5.76 -0.65
N ASP A 49 1.38 -5.31 -1.63
CA ASP A 49 2.76 -5.77 -1.86
C ASP A 49 3.80 -5.11 -0.94
N THR A 50 3.36 -4.19 -0.06
CA THR A 50 4.17 -3.61 1.03
C THR A 50 3.46 -3.83 2.39
N PRO A 51 3.29 -5.09 2.83
CA PRO A 51 2.43 -5.43 3.96
C PRO A 51 2.89 -4.82 5.28
N GLN A 52 4.20 -4.78 5.57
CA GLN A 52 4.68 -4.23 6.84
C GLN A 52 4.40 -2.73 6.94
N HIS A 53 4.62 -1.97 5.87
CA HIS A 53 4.30 -0.54 5.86
C HIS A 53 2.80 -0.29 5.91
N ARG A 54 2.03 -1.04 5.12
CA ARG A 54 0.56 -0.94 5.06
C ARG A 54 -0.05 -1.21 6.44
N ASP A 55 0.32 -2.32 7.06
CA ASP A 55 -0.27 -2.77 8.32
C ASP A 55 0.17 -1.87 9.49
N ASN A 56 1.42 -1.39 9.46
CA ASN A 56 1.89 -0.39 10.40
C ASN A 56 1.12 0.94 10.27
N PHE A 57 0.93 1.45 9.04
CA PHE A 57 0.18 2.68 8.82
C PHE A 57 -1.29 2.53 9.27
N LEU A 58 -1.94 1.41 8.93
CA LEU A 58 -3.31 1.11 9.37
C LEU A 58 -3.44 0.99 10.89
N LYS A 59 -2.46 0.36 11.55
CA LYS A 59 -2.41 0.31 13.01
C LYS A 59 -2.41 1.71 13.61
N LEU A 60 -1.50 2.59 13.17
CA LEU A 60 -1.39 3.96 13.68
C LEU A 60 -2.64 4.80 13.38
N VAL A 61 -3.25 4.62 12.21
CA VAL A 61 -4.54 5.23 11.88
C VAL A 61 -5.63 4.74 12.83
N GLY A 62 -5.72 3.43 13.08
CA GLY A 62 -6.70 2.83 14.01
C GLY A 62 -6.51 3.28 15.46
N GLU A 63 -5.29 3.63 15.86
CA GLU A 63 -4.95 4.17 17.18
C GLU A 63 -5.19 5.70 17.29
N GLY A 64 -5.60 6.38 16.22
CA GLY A 64 -5.74 7.84 16.19
C GLY A 64 -4.41 8.59 16.34
N PHE A 65 -3.29 7.92 16.09
CA PHE A 65 -1.94 8.47 16.33
C PHE A 65 -1.72 9.79 15.57
N TYR A 66 -2.16 9.82 14.31
CA TYR A 66 -1.97 10.95 13.38
C TYR A 66 -2.85 12.17 13.68
N ASP A 67 -3.82 12.05 14.58
CA ASP A 67 -4.76 13.13 14.87
C ASP A 67 -4.04 14.34 15.49
N GLY A 68 -4.22 15.50 14.85
CA GLY A 68 -3.62 16.77 15.24
C GLY A 68 -2.12 16.92 14.91
N LEU A 69 -1.54 15.97 14.16
CA LEU A 69 -0.16 16.12 13.68
C LEU A 69 -0.09 17.06 12.47
N LEU A 70 1.03 17.76 12.34
CA LEU A 70 1.27 18.72 11.27
C LEU A 70 1.99 18.07 10.08
N PHE A 71 1.73 18.60 8.88
CA PHE A 71 2.69 18.52 7.78
C PHE A 71 3.83 19.51 8.04
N HIS A 72 4.81 19.08 8.82
CA HIS A 72 5.88 19.93 9.34
C HIS A 72 6.94 20.32 8.30
N ARG A 73 6.95 19.69 7.12
CA ARG A 73 7.91 19.99 6.06
C ARG A 73 7.26 19.95 4.68
N VAL A 74 7.33 21.08 3.97
CA VAL A 74 6.77 21.25 2.62
C VAL A 74 7.87 21.73 1.69
N ILE A 75 8.18 20.95 0.65
CA ILE A 75 9.15 21.33 -0.38
C ILE A 75 8.46 21.33 -1.73
N SER A 76 8.28 22.54 -2.28
CA SER A 76 7.60 22.76 -3.56
C SER A 76 8.24 21.94 -4.68
N GLY A 77 7.41 21.17 -5.40
CA GLY A 77 7.84 20.32 -6.52
C GLY A 77 8.50 19.00 -6.09
N PHE A 78 8.58 18.73 -4.79
CA PHE A 78 9.15 17.49 -4.26
C PHE A 78 8.12 16.72 -3.43
N MET A 79 7.82 17.17 -2.21
CA MET A 79 6.93 16.45 -1.30
C MET A 79 6.44 17.31 -0.12
N ILE A 80 5.37 16.84 0.51
CA ILE A 80 4.93 17.25 1.85
C ILE A 80 5.16 16.08 2.81
N GLN A 81 5.70 16.35 3.99
CA GLN A 81 6.05 15.34 4.99
C GLN A 81 5.36 15.62 6.33
N GLY A 82 4.86 14.55 6.94
CA GLY A 82 4.11 14.57 8.20
C GLY A 82 4.37 13.31 9.02
N GLY A 83 3.57 13.12 10.07
CA GLY A 83 3.67 11.95 10.96
C GLY A 83 4.73 12.06 12.06
N ASP A 84 5.30 13.26 12.27
CA ASP A 84 6.18 13.51 13.43
C ASP A 84 5.32 13.69 14.70
N PRO A 85 5.44 12.83 15.73
CA PRO A 85 4.68 12.96 16.97
C PRO A 85 4.93 14.29 17.70
N ASP A 86 6.13 14.85 17.59
CA ASP A 86 6.52 16.10 18.26
C ASP A 86 5.82 17.32 17.64
N SER A 87 5.20 17.15 16.48
CA SER A 87 4.42 18.21 15.82
C SER A 87 3.08 18.48 16.49
N LYS A 88 2.61 17.60 17.38
CA LYS A 88 1.32 17.76 18.07
C LYS A 88 1.35 18.99 18.96
N ASN A 89 0.52 19.99 18.65
CA ASN A 89 0.48 21.29 19.34
C ASN A 89 1.83 22.02 19.38
N ALA A 90 2.72 21.74 18.44
CA ALA A 90 4.00 22.42 18.37
C ALA A 90 3.80 23.92 18.15
N PRO A 91 4.54 24.80 18.86
CA PRO A 91 4.47 26.23 18.64
C PRO A 91 5.07 26.59 17.27
N ASP A 92 4.67 27.75 16.75
CA ASP A 92 5.23 28.30 15.52
C ASP A 92 6.77 28.38 15.60
N GLY A 93 7.43 27.86 14.57
CA GLY A 93 8.90 27.84 14.48
C GLY A 93 9.59 26.71 15.24
N ALA A 94 8.85 25.77 15.86
CA ALA A 94 9.43 24.57 16.45
C ALA A 94 10.25 23.77 15.42
N ALA A 95 11.41 23.27 15.86
CA ALA A 95 12.21 22.35 15.06
C ALA A 95 11.56 20.95 15.06
N LEU A 96 11.09 20.53 13.88
CA LEU A 96 10.38 19.27 13.68
C LEU A 96 11.08 18.42 12.60
N GLY A 97 10.71 17.15 12.53
CA GLY A 97 11.21 16.14 11.59
C GLY A 97 12.11 15.09 12.25
N THR A 98 12.45 15.23 13.53
CA THR A 98 13.30 14.30 14.28
C THR A 98 12.53 13.36 15.20
N GLY A 99 11.26 13.67 15.51
CA GLY A 99 10.45 12.82 16.36
C GLY A 99 10.07 11.51 15.67
N GLY A 100 9.81 10.48 16.45
CA GLY A 100 9.56 9.15 15.91
C GLY A 100 9.15 8.16 16.98
N MET A 101 8.97 6.91 16.58
CA MET A 101 8.75 5.80 17.50
C MET A 101 10.07 5.10 17.85
N ASP A 102 10.03 4.25 18.85
CA ASP A 102 11.14 3.43 19.33
C ASP A 102 11.48 2.25 18.40
N TYR A 103 10.84 2.16 17.23
CA TYR A 103 11.10 1.16 16.21
C TYR A 103 11.10 1.76 14.79
N ARG A 104 11.64 0.96 13.87
CA ARG A 104 11.65 1.22 12.42
C ARG A 104 10.93 0.09 11.69
N VAL A 105 10.44 0.39 10.48
CA VAL A 105 9.84 -0.61 9.59
C VAL A 105 10.91 -1.11 8.61
N PRO A 106 11.14 -2.42 8.49
CA PRO A 106 12.07 -2.98 7.51
C PRO A 106 11.73 -2.54 6.07
N ALA A 107 12.75 -2.39 5.23
CA ALA A 107 12.57 -1.91 3.86
C ALA A 107 11.70 -2.85 3.01
N GLU A 108 10.67 -2.29 2.35
CA GLU A 108 9.83 -2.99 1.35
C GLU A 108 9.90 -2.24 0.02
N ILE A 109 10.95 -2.48 -0.74
CA ILE A 109 11.21 -1.80 -2.02
C ILE A 109 10.81 -2.74 -3.16
N VAL A 110 9.62 -2.50 -3.72
CA VAL A 110 9.03 -3.36 -4.76
C VAL A 110 9.26 -2.76 -6.16
N PRO A 111 9.78 -3.53 -7.14
CA PRO A 111 9.87 -3.07 -8.52
C PRO A 111 8.53 -2.57 -9.06
N GLY A 112 8.52 -1.41 -9.71
CA GLY A 112 7.30 -0.78 -10.23
C GLY A 112 6.56 0.11 -9.21
N ARG A 113 6.98 0.12 -7.94
CA ARG A 113 6.58 1.17 -6.96
C ARG A 113 7.61 2.29 -6.99
N TYR A 114 7.24 3.43 -7.55
CA TYR A 114 8.10 4.61 -7.68
C TYR A 114 7.38 5.89 -7.24
N HIS A 115 8.17 6.92 -6.94
CA HIS A 115 7.70 8.20 -6.42
C HIS A 115 7.07 9.07 -7.53
N LYS A 116 5.85 8.71 -7.92
CA LYS A 116 4.99 9.54 -8.77
C LYS A 116 4.17 10.56 -7.96
N LYS A 117 3.67 11.62 -8.59
CA LYS A 117 2.77 12.58 -7.95
C LYS A 117 1.63 11.87 -7.20
N GLY A 118 1.39 12.26 -5.95
CA GLY A 118 0.38 11.67 -5.07
C GLY A 118 0.79 10.36 -4.39
N ALA A 119 1.98 9.80 -4.67
CA ALA A 119 2.44 8.61 -3.97
C ALA A 119 2.66 8.91 -2.48
N LEU A 120 2.07 8.08 -1.62
CA LEU A 120 2.35 8.00 -0.20
C LEU A 120 3.55 7.06 0.02
N ALA A 121 4.55 7.52 0.78
CA ALA A 121 5.72 6.72 1.11
C ALA A 121 6.21 7.01 2.53
N ALA A 122 6.83 6.03 3.17
CA ALA A 122 7.41 6.20 4.50
C ALA A 122 8.72 6.99 4.43
N ALA A 123 8.91 7.90 5.38
CA ALA A 123 10.12 8.71 5.47
C ALA A 123 11.28 7.86 5.99
N ARG A 124 12.50 8.13 5.53
CA ARG A 124 13.72 7.51 6.04
C ARG A 124 14.92 8.42 5.84
N GLN A 125 15.98 8.15 6.58
CA GLN A 125 17.28 8.79 6.35
C GLN A 125 17.91 8.31 5.04
N SER A 126 18.88 9.09 4.54
CA SER A 126 19.65 8.76 3.34
C SER A 126 20.36 7.41 3.44
N ASP A 127 20.61 6.76 2.30
CA ASP A 127 21.25 5.43 2.24
C ASP A 127 22.66 5.41 2.87
N GLN A 128 23.36 6.55 2.93
CA GLN A 128 24.67 6.65 3.58
C GLN A 128 24.59 6.53 5.11
N VAL A 129 23.52 7.06 5.70
CA VAL A 129 23.27 7.01 7.15
C VAL A 129 22.46 5.77 7.53
N ASN A 130 21.59 5.32 6.63
CA ASN A 130 20.68 4.19 6.81
C ASN A 130 20.85 3.19 5.66
N PRO A 131 21.93 2.38 5.68
CA PRO A 131 22.23 1.44 4.60
C PRO A 131 21.22 0.29 4.51
N ALA A 132 20.56 -0.06 5.62
CA ALA A 132 19.46 -1.03 5.65
C ALA A 132 18.15 -0.46 5.06
N LYS A 133 18.11 0.86 4.81
CA LYS A 133 16.97 1.58 4.22
C LYS A 133 15.67 1.44 5.00
N GLU A 134 15.77 1.19 6.30
CA GLU A 134 14.62 1.05 7.18
C GLU A 134 13.84 2.37 7.27
N SER A 135 12.52 2.28 7.27
CA SER A 135 11.65 3.43 7.34
C SER A 135 11.41 3.88 8.78
N SER A 136 11.11 5.16 8.95
CA SER A 136 10.49 5.67 10.18
C SER A 136 9.23 4.85 10.50
N GLY A 137 9.01 4.59 11.78
CA GLY A 137 7.80 3.92 12.26
C GLY A 137 6.52 4.71 11.98
N CYS A 138 6.57 6.05 11.95
CA CYS A 138 5.36 6.87 11.86
C CYS A 138 5.43 7.98 10.80
N GLN A 139 6.63 8.49 10.46
CA GLN A 139 6.74 9.59 9.52
C GLN A 139 6.55 9.13 8.07
N PHE A 140 5.81 9.92 7.31
CA PHE A 140 5.50 9.66 5.90
C PHE A 140 5.57 10.95 5.09
N TYR A 141 5.60 10.81 3.77
CA TYR A 141 5.47 11.92 2.84
C TYR A 141 4.57 11.59 1.67
N ILE A 142 3.97 12.63 1.10
CA ILE A 142 3.18 12.59 -0.13
C ILE A 142 3.95 13.35 -1.20
N VAL A 143 4.19 12.70 -2.33
CA VAL A 143 4.98 13.27 -3.43
C VAL A 143 4.19 14.36 -4.16
N GLN A 144 4.76 15.55 -4.28
CA GLN A 144 4.21 16.66 -5.06
C GLN A 144 4.78 16.74 -6.49
N GLY A 145 5.79 15.91 -6.80
CA GLY A 145 6.56 15.92 -8.04
C GLY A 145 5.75 15.77 -9.34
N ARG A 146 6.45 15.53 -10.46
CA ARG A 146 5.83 15.53 -11.79
C ARG A 146 4.76 14.44 -11.93
N GLU A 147 3.69 14.77 -12.67
CA GLU A 147 2.76 13.77 -13.19
C GLU A 147 3.53 12.84 -14.11
N THR A 148 3.41 11.54 -13.88
CA THR A 148 4.00 10.53 -14.74
C THR A 148 3.09 10.33 -15.94
N PRO A 149 3.61 10.36 -17.18
CA PRO A 149 2.83 10.16 -18.40
C PRO A 149 2.01 8.86 -18.40
#